data_AF-A0A0C9XEP6-F1
#
_entry.id   AF-A0A0C9XEP6-F1
#
_cell.length_a   1.000
_cell.length_b   1.000
_cell.length_c   1.000
_cell.angle_alpha   90.00
_cell.angle_beta   90.00
_cell.angle_gamma   90.00
#
_symmetry.space_group_name_H-M   'P 1'
#
loop_
_entity.id
_entity.type
_entity.pdbx_description
1 polymer ?
#
loop_
_entity_poly.entity_id
_entity_poly.type
_entity_poly.pdbx_seq_one_letter_code
_entity_poly.pdbx_strand_id
1 'polypeptide(L)'
;MSQTGWPENHVIALAEFYLNLESHPTRQQTDGDTILLHYQAQVRREWHEALRSTSDEPAFDISIINDKRVDAIGAEIWNTRRTEGVLSPTKTN
;
A
#
# COMPACT_ATOMS: atom_id res chain seq x y z
N MET A 1 19.11 -11.56 -1.54
CA MET A 1 17.98 -12.00 -2.39
C MET A 1 18.43 -12.63 -3.73
N SER A 2 19.69 -12.47 -4.18
CA SER A 2 20.23 -13.21 -5.34
C SER A 2 20.41 -14.72 -5.10
N GLN A 3 20.43 -15.17 -3.83
CA GLN A 3 20.58 -16.58 -3.45
C GLN A 3 19.26 -17.37 -3.45
N THR A 4 18.10 -16.75 -3.68
CA THR A 4 16.78 -17.40 -3.57
C THR A 4 16.16 -17.78 -4.91
N GLY A 5 16.87 -17.60 -6.03
CA GLY A 5 16.39 -17.96 -7.38
C GLY A 5 15.35 -17.00 -7.98
N TRP A 6 15.14 -15.83 -7.35
CA TRP A 6 14.23 -14.81 -7.85
C TRP A 6 14.83 -14.05 -9.03
N PRO A 7 14.05 -13.77 -10.09
CA PRO A 7 14.47 -12.89 -11.16
C PRO A 7 14.91 -11.52 -10.64
N GLU A 8 16.04 -11.01 -11.16
CA GLU A 8 16.64 -9.76 -10.69
C GLU A 8 15.69 -8.56 -10.83
N ASN A 9 14.91 -8.52 -11.92
CA ASN A 9 13.90 -7.49 -12.16
C ASN A 9 12.84 -7.45 -11.04
N HIS A 10 12.42 -8.59 -10.49
CA HIS A 10 11.47 -8.61 -9.37
C HIS A 10 12.08 -8.09 -8.07
N VAL A 11 13.37 -8.37 -7.84
CA VAL A 11 14.09 -7.87 -6.68
C VAL A 11 14.28 -6.36 -6.75
N ILE A 12 14.64 -5.84 -7.94
CA ILE A 12 14.79 -4.41 -8.18
C ILE A 12 13.45 -3.70 -8.01
N ALA A 13 12.39 -4.18 -8.66
CA ALA A 13 11.06 -3.57 -8.56
C ALA A 13 10.55 -3.51 -7.11
N LEU A 14 10.81 -4.57 -6.32
CA LEU A 14 10.45 -4.58 -4.90
C LEU A 14 11.29 -3.59 -4.07
N ALA A 15 12.58 -3.43 -4.37
CA ALA A 15 13.41 -2.44 -3.70
C ALA A 15 12.98 -1.00 -4.03
N GLU A 16 12.72 -0.73 -5.31
CA GLU A 16 12.21 0.56 -5.79
C GLU A 16 10.84 0.87 -5.19
N PHE A 17 9.96 -0.12 -5.05
CA PHE A 17 8.68 0.04 -4.37
C PHE A 17 8.83 0.59 -2.95
N TYR A 18 9.72 0.00 -2.13
CA TYR A 18 9.94 0.50 -0.77
C TYR A 18 10.58 1.89 -0.76
N LEU A 19 11.54 2.15 -1.64
CA LEU A 19 12.15 3.47 -1.77
C LEU A 19 11.11 4.54 -2.16
N ASN A 20 10.23 4.22 -3.10
CA ASN A 20 9.17 5.11 -3.56
C ASN A 20 8.15 5.38 -2.46
N LEU A 21 7.75 4.36 -1.69
CA LEU A 21 6.90 4.53 -0.51
C LEU A 21 7.57 5.40 0.56
N GLU A 22 8.87 5.22 0.80
CA GLU A 22 9.58 5.99 1.80
C GLU A 22 9.69 7.47 1.44
N SER A 23 9.84 7.77 0.15
CA SER A 23 9.92 9.13 -0.40
C SER A 23 8.55 9.77 -0.69
N HIS A 24 7.45 9.04 -0.50
CA HIS A 24 6.14 9.45 -0.95
C HIS A 24 5.62 10.70 -0.20
N PRO A 25 5.07 11.72 -0.90
CA PRO A 25 4.56 12.94 -0.25
C PRO A 25 3.49 12.71 0.81
N THR A 26 2.63 11.70 0.62
CA THR A 26 1.60 11.31 1.60
C THR A 26 2.16 11.01 2.98
N ARG A 27 3.43 10.62 3.11
CA ARG A 27 4.08 10.37 4.40
C ARG A 27 4.06 11.59 5.33
N GLN A 28 4.04 12.79 4.77
CA GLN A 28 3.99 14.05 5.52
C GLN A 28 2.56 14.48 5.89
N GLN A 29 1.54 13.75 5.43
CA GLN A 29 0.14 14.06 5.70
C GLN A 29 -0.33 13.41 7.01
N THR A 30 -1.45 13.89 7.54
CA THR A 30 -2.15 13.23 8.65
C THR A 30 -2.46 11.79 8.27
N ASP A 31 -2.10 10.85 9.14
CA ASP A 31 -2.24 9.40 8.91
C ASP A 31 -1.43 8.86 7.73
N GLY A 32 -0.48 9.63 7.20
CA GLY A 32 0.32 9.28 6.03
C GLY A 32 0.94 7.89 6.13
N ASP A 33 1.59 7.59 7.25
CA ASP A 33 2.19 6.28 7.51
C ASP A 33 1.14 5.15 7.52
N THR A 34 -0.06 5.41 8.08
CA THR A 34 -1.14 4.40 8.10
C THR A 34 -1.68 4.16 6.70
N ILE A 35 -1.91 5.22 5.93
CA ILE A 35 -2.37 5.13 4.54
C ILE A 35 -1.38 4.33 3.70
N LEU A 36 -0.09 4.68 3.78
CA LEU A 36 0.97 4.01 3.03
C LEU A 36 1.16 2.55 3.47
N LEU A 37 1.00 2.24 4.76
CA LEU A 37 1.06 0.87 5.26
C LEU A 37 -0.08 0.00 4.71
N HIS A 38 -1.31 0.53 4.70
CA HIS A 38 -2.46 -0.16 4.11
C HIS A 38 -2.26 -0.39 2.62
N TYR A 39 -1.81 0.63 1.89
CA TYR A 39 -1.48 0.53 0.47
C TYR A 39 -0.41 -0.54 0.22
N GLN A 40 0.69 -0.49 0.97
CA GLN A 40 1.80 -1.43 0.86
C GLN A 40 1.35 -2.88 1.06
N ALA A 41 0.53 -3.13 2.08
CA ALA A 41 0.03 -4.48 2.37
C ALA A 41 -0.85 -5.02 1.23
N GLN A 42 -1.75 -4.18 0.69
CA GLN A 42 -2.65 -4.57 -0.39
C GLN A 42 -1.88 -4.88 -1.69
N VAL A 43 -1.05 -3.93 -2.15
CA VAL A 43 -0.34 -4.05 -3.42
C VAL A 43 0.70 -5.18 -3.38
N ARG A 44 1.42 -5.33 -2.26
CA ARG A 44 2.38 -6.44 -2.11
C ARG A 44 1.68 -7.79 -2.21
N ARG A 45 0.48 -7.96 -1.63
CA ARG A 45 -0.28 -9.21 -1.74
C ARG A 45 -0.68 -9.49 -3.19
N GLU A 46 -1.28 -8.51 -3.86
CA GLU A 46 -1.73 -8.64 -5.25
C GLU A 46 -0.57 -8.94 -6.21
N TRP A 47 0.57 -8.30 -6.00
CA TRP A 47 1.77 -8.57 -6.81
C TRP A 47 2.28 -10.00 -6.63
N HIS A 48 2.34 -10.52 -5.40
CA HIS A 48 2.72 -11.92 -5.16
C HIS A 48 1.67 -12.89 -5.73
N GLU A 49 0.38 -12.55 -5.69
CA GLU A 49 -0.68 -13.34 -6.32
C GLU A 49 -0.55 -13.38 -7.85
N ALA A 50 -0.23 -12.24 -8.48
CA ALA A 50 0.04 -12.15 -9.91
C ALA A 50 1.27 -12.98 -10.30
N LEU A 51 2.36 -12.90 -9.54
CA LEU A 51 3.56 -13.71 -9.74
C LEU A 51 3.32 -15.22 -9.58
N ARG A 52 2.35 -15.61 -8.74
CA ARG A 52 1.97 -17.01 -8.53
C ARG A 52 1.00 -17.52 -9.61
N SER A 53 0.27 -16.63 -10.27
CA SER A 53 -0.68 -17.01 -11.30
C SER A 53 0.02 -17.74 -12.43
N THR A 54 -0.60 -18.80 -12.95
CA THR A 54 -0.07 -19.58 -14.09
C THR A 54 -0.49 -18.99 -15.42
N SER A 55 -1.06 -17.78 -15.43
CA SER A 55 -1.35 -17.07 -16.67
C SER A 55 -0.04 -16.57 -17.29
N ASP A 56 0.04 -16.58 -18.61
CA ASP A 56 1.17 -15.99 -19.36
C ASP A 56 1.24 -14.46 -19.24
N GLU A 57 0.32 -13.83 -18.49
CA GLU A 57 0.33 -12.40 -18.22
C GLU A 57 1.42 -12.06 -17.20
N PRO A 58 2.34 -11.12 -17.53
CA PRO A 58 3.37 -10.70 -16.59
C PRO A 58 2.75 -9.99 -15.39
N ALA A 59 3.31 -10.22 -14.20
CA ALA A 59 2.97 -9.44 -13.03
C ALA A 59 3.22 -7.95 -13.30
N PHE A 60 2.32 -7.11 -12.82
CA PHE A 60 2.47 -5.67 -12.93
C PHE A 60 3.71 -5.18 -12.19
N ASP A 61 4.22 -4.01 -12.57
CA ASP A 61 5.35 -3.40 -11.91
C ASP A 61 4.94 -2.80 -10.56
N ILE A 62 5.36 -3.44 -9.47
CA ILE A 62 5.06 -3.00 -8.10
C ILE A 62 5.76 -1.68 -7.75
N SER A 63 6.83 -1.29 -8.44
CA SER A 63 7.56 -0.05 -8.13
C SER A 63 6.72 1.21 -8.37
N ILE A 64 5.73 1.13 -9.27
CA ILE A 64 4.89 2.25 -9.67
C ILE A 64 3.76 2.44 -8.65
N ILE A 65 3.84 3.52 -7.87
CA ILE A 65 2.81 3.86 -6.90
C ILE A 65 1.56 4.36 -7.61
N ASN A 66 0.41 3.83 -7.21
CA ASN A 66 -0.90 4.24 -7.69
C ASN A 66 -1.51 5.26 -6.73
N ASP A 67 -1.26 6.54 -7.01
CA ASP A 67 -1.70 7.66 -6.17
C ASP A 67 -3.22 7.67 -5.96
N LYS A 68 -4.01 7.33 -6.99
CA LYS A 68 -5.47 7.27 -6.87
C LYS A 68 -5.92 6.26 -5.81
N ARG A 69 -5.19 5.16 -5.67
CA ARG A 69 -5.47 4.14 -4.65
C ARG A 69 -5.00 4.58 -3.27
N VAL A 70 -3.85 5.26 -3.18
CA VAL A 70 -3.37 5.90 -1.94
C VAL A 70 -4.42 6.89 -1.43
N ASP A 71 -4.94 7.75 -2.31
CA ASP A 71 -5.99 8.72 -1.98
C ASP A 71 -7.29 8.04 -1.54
N ALA A 72 -7.69 6.97 -2.21
CA ALA A 72 -8.89 6.20 -1.84
C ALA A 72 -8.78 5.59 -0.44
N ILE A 73 -7.62 5.03 -0.09
CA ILE A 73 -7.33 4.50 1.25
C ILE A 73 -7.34 5.64 2.29
N GLY A 74 -6.77 6.81 1.94
CA GLY A 74 -6.84 8.00 2.78
C GLY A 74 -8.27 8.44 3.08
N ALA A 75 -9.11 8.47 2.06
CA ALA A 75 -10.53 8.79 2.21
C ALA A 75 -11.27 7.77 3.08
N GLU A 76 -10.98 6.47 2.93
CA GLU A 76 -11.57 5.40 3.73
C GLU A 76 -11.21 5.52 5.22
N ILE A 77 -9.92 5.74 5.53
CA ILE A 77 -9.43 5.93 6.90
C ILE A 77 -10.08 7.17 7.53
N TRP A 78 -10.12 8.29 6.78
CA TRP A 78 -10.79 9.52 7.24
C TRP A 78 -12.28 9.30 7.54
N ASN A 79 -12.99 8.59 6.66
CA ASN A 79 -14.41 8.31 6.81
C ASN A 79 -14.68 7.39 8.02
N THR A 80 -13.82 6.40 8.23
CA THR A 80 -13.94 5.45 9.36
C THR A 80 -13.85 6.18 10.69
N ARG A 81 -12.84 7.05 10.87
CA ARG A 81 -12.67 7.84 12.09
C ARG A 81 -13.84 8.79 12.38
N ARG A 82 -14.40 9.41 11.34
CA ARG A 82 -15.61 10.24 11.52
C ARG A 82 -16.80 9.41 11.96
N THR A 83 -16.99 8.22 11.42
CA THR A 83 -18.08 7.32 11.82
C THR A 83 -17.91 6.87 13.28
N GLU A 84 -16.69 6.55 13.70
CA GLU A 84 -16.37 6.22 15.10
C GLU A 84 -16.58 7.41 16.05
N GLY A 85 -16.22 8.63 15.62
CA GLY A 85 -16.47 9.86 16.37
C GLY A 85 -17.96 10.20 16.52
N VAL A 86 -18.79 9.83 15.53
CA VAL A 86 -20.26 9.98 15.60
C VAL A 86 -20.90 8.93 16.52
N LEU A 87 -20.28 7.76 16.68
CA LEU A 87 -20.80 6.66 17.50
C LEU A 87 -20.36 6.68 18.97
N SER A 88 -19.52 7.65 19.39
CA SER A 88 -19.23 7.90 20.80
C SER A 88 -20.13 9.02 21.34
N PRO A 89 -21.36 8.74 21.85
CA PRO A 89 -22.05 9.72 22.65
C PRO A 89 -21.18 9.99 23.88
N THR A 90 -20.84 11.26 24.07
CA THR A 90 -20.26 11.83 25.28
C THR A 90 -20.88 11.15 26.49
N LYS A 91 -20.11 10.30 27.19
CA LYS A 91 -20.44 9.91 28.55
C LYS A 91 -20.15 11.13 29.42
N THR A 92 -21.14 12.00 29.52
CA THR A 92 -21.21 13.04 30.55
C THR A 92 -21.38 12.34 31.89
N ASN A 93 -20.44 12.52 32.81
CA ASN A 93 -20.62 12.26 34.22
C ASN A 93 -19.96 13.39 35.01
#